data_AF-K1X4R3-F1
#
_entry.id   AF-K1X4R3-F1
#
_cell.length_a   1.000
_cell.length_b   1.000
_cell.length_c   1.000
_cell.angle_alpha   90.00
_cell.angle_beta   90.00
_cell.angle_gamma   90.00
#
_symmetry.space_group_name_H-M   'P 1'
#
loop_
_entity.id
_entity.type
_entity.pdbx_description
1 polymer ?
#
loop_
_entity_poly.entity_id
_entity_poly.type
_entity_poly.pdbx_seq_one_letter_code
_entity_poly.pdbx_strand_id
1 'polypeptide(L)'
;MEYIQALLRKYPNRIKYGILILDLFAMIIAIRTYVNYVSIETAIHDATIEQQSKTDELAFTQNFLVNYEKSEYAKYFLEHENNMLLDNEYIIKFEEMYQKQKANTWATTTSYIDYEDKTINSPQESWKKFILDKVSK
;
A
#
# COMPACT_ATOMS: atom_id res chain seq x y z
N MET A 1 53.70 -27.11 35.37
CA MET A 1 52.57 -26.80 36.28
C MET A 1 53.00 -25.99 37.52
N GLU A 2 54.14 -26.30 38.14
CA GLU A 2 54.60 -25.58 39.35
C GLU A 2 54.87 -24.09 39.13
N TYR A 3 55.39 -23.70 37.97
CA TYR A 3 55.64 -22.28 37.65
C TYR A 3 54.35 -21.43 37.61
N ILE A 4 53.28 -21.96 37.02
CA ILE A 4 51.99 -21.27 36.93
C ILE A 4 51.37 -21.14 38.33
N GLN A 5 51.48 -22.18 39.15
CA GLN A 5 51.01 -22.16 40.55
C GLN A 5 51.80 -21.18 41.41
N ALA A 6 53.13 -21.08 41.23
CA ALA A 6 53.97 -20.10 41.91
C ALA A 6 53.62 -18.66 41.51
N LEU A 7 53.32 -18.43 40.23
CA LEU A 7 52.93 -17.12 39.70
C LEU A 7 51.54 -16.69 40.19
N LEU A 8 50.59 -17.63 40.24
CA LEU A 8 49.24 -17.45 40.81
C LEU A 8 49.28 -17.04 42.28
N ARG A 9 50.20 -17.62 43.06
CA ARG A 9 50.40 -17.28 44.48
C ARG A 9 51.08 -15.94 44.69
N LYS A 10 51.99 -15.55 43.80
CA LYS A 10 52.81 -14.33 43.93
C LYS A 10 52.03 -13.04 43.61
N TYR A 11 51.09 -13.09 42.66
CA TYR A 11 50.30 -11.92 42.24
C TYR A 11 48.81 -12.22 42.05
N PRO A 12 48.08 -12.64 43.10
CA PRO A 12 46.69 -13.09 42.99
C PRO A 12 45.75 -11.99 42.52
N ASN A 13 45.92 -10.75 42.97
CA ASN A 13 45.05 -9.64 42.59
C ASN A 13 45.22 -9.23 41.13
N ARG A 14 46.47 -9.19 40.63
CA ARG A 14 46.75 -8.82 39.22
C ARG A 14 46.15 -9.83 38.25
N ILE A 15 46.19 -11.11 38.58
CA ILE A 15 45.61 -12.18 37.75
C ILE A 15 44.08 -12.09 37.77
N LYS A 16 43.44 -11.84 38.93
CA LYS A 16 41.99 -11.63 39.02
C LYS A 16 41.52 -10.49 38.12
N TYR A 17 42.17 -9.32 38.19
CA TYR A 17 41.82 -8.20 37.34
C TYR A 17 42.15 -8.44 35.86
N GLY A 18 43.23 -9.18 35.56
CA GLY A 18 43.56 -9.57 34.18
C GLY A 18 42.50 -10.48 33.56
N ILE A 19 41.98 -11.45 34.31
CA ILE A 19 40.88 -12.32 33.87
C ILE A 19 39.60 -11.51 33.66
N LEU A 20 39.28 -10.57 34.54
CA LEU A 20 38.12 -9.68 34.37
C LEU A 20 38.21 -8.83 33.09
N ILE A 21 39.40 -8.31 32.77
CA ILE A 21 39.60 -7.54 31.54
C ILE A 21 39.45 -8.42 30.31
N LEU A 22 39.98 -9.65 30.35
CA LEU A 22 39.85 -10.61 29.25
C LEU A 22 38.38 -11.02 29.03
N ASP A 23 37.64 -11.26 30.10
CA ASP A 23 36.21 -11.57 30.05
C ASP A 23 35.40 -10.43 29.42
N LEU A 24 35.66 -9.19 29.86
CA LEU A 24 35.03 -8.01 29.29
C LEU A 24 35.37 -7.81 27.81
N PHE A 25 36.62 -8.10 27.41
CA PHE A 25 37.04 -8.02 26.02
C PHE A 25 36.38 -9.10 25.15
N ALA A 26 36.29 -10.33 25.66
CA ALA A 26 35.59 -11.43 25.01
C ALA A 26 34.10 -11.11 24.83
N MET A 27 33.46 -10.52 25.85
CA MET A 27 32.07 -10.07 25.78
C MET A 27 31.87 -9.01 24.69
N ILE A 28 32.76 -8.02 24.56
CA ILE A 28 32.66 -7.00 23.51
C ILE A 28 32.78 -7.63 22.12
N ILE A 29 33.70 -8.58 21.92
CA ILE A 29 33.86 -9.29 20.64
C ILE A 29 32.60 -10.10 20.33
N ALA A 30 32.05 -10.81 21.31
CA ALA A 30 30.83 -11.60 21.14
C ALA A 30 29.64 -10.71 20.74
N ILE A 31 29.44 -9.58 21.43
CA ILE A 31 28.37 -8.62 21.10
C ILE A 31 28.54 -8.09 19.68
N ARG A 32 29.75 -7.67 19.28
CA ARG A 32 30.01 -7.18 17.92
C ARG A 32 29.72 -8.24 16.87
N THR A 33 30.13 -9.47 17.12
CA THR A 33 29.89 -10.60 16.20
C THR A 33 28.40 -10.86 16.05
N TYR A 34 27.66 -10.86 17.16
CA TYR A 34 26.21 -11.02 17.16
C TYR A 34 25.49 -9.90 16.41
N VAL A 35 25.81 -8.64 16.70
CA VAL A 35 25.21 -7.47 16.02
C VAL A 35 25.48 -7.51 14.51
N ASN A 36 26.71 -7.84 14.10
CA ASN A 36 27.05 -7.98 12.68
C ASN A 36 26.25 -9.10 12.02
N TYR A 37 26.10 -10.25 12.69
CA TYR A 37 25.29 -11.36 12.17
C TYR A 37 23.83 -10.94 11.96
N VAL A 38 23.19 -10.34 12.99
CA VAL A 38 21.80 -9.88 12.89
C VAL A 38 21.65 -8.83 11.79
N SER A 39 22.60 -7.88 11.69
CA SER A 39 22.56 -6.86 10.64
C SER A 39 22.63 -7.47 9.24
N ILE A 40 23.45 -8.50 9.04
CA ILE A 40 23.53 -9.22 7.76
C ILE A 40 22.22 -9.95 7.47
N GLU A 41 21.66 -10.63 8.48
CA GLU A 41 20.38 -11.33 8.35
C GLU A 41 19.24 -10.37 7.97
N THR A 42 19.14 -9.23 8.65
CA THR A 42 18.15 -8.19 8.32
C THR A 42 18.37 -7.66 6.91
N ALA A 43 19.60 -7.35 6.52
CA ALA A 43 19.90 -6.85 5.18
C ALA A 43 19.52 -7.87 4.08
N ILE A 44 19.73 -9.17 4.32
CA ILE A 44 19.31 -10.23 3.39
C ILE A 44 17.78 -10.29 3.31
N HIS A 45 17.10 -10.20 4.45
CA HIS A 45 15.64 -10.23 4.48
C HIS A 45 15.03 -9.04 3.72
N ASP A 46 15.52 -7.83 3.98
CA ASP A 46 15.08 -6.61 3.31
C ASP A 46 15.34 -6.68 1.80
N ALA A 47 16.53 -7.12 1.39
CA ALA A 47 16.87 -7.30 -0.01
C ALA A 47 15.96 -8.33 -0.70
N THR A 48 15.56 -9.39 0.01
CA THR A 48 14.64 -10.40 -0.53
C THR A 48 13.24 -9.84 -0.74
N ILE A 49 12.74 -9.05 0.22
CA ILE A 49 11.44 -8.37 0.11
C ILE A 49 11.46 -7.37 -1.05
N GLU A 50 12.50 -6.55 -1.14
CA GLU A 50 12.67 -5.59 -2.23
C GLU A 50 12.74 -6.29 -3.59
N GLN A 51 13.50 -7.38 -3.69
CA GLN A 51 13.59 -8.19 -4.90
C GLN A 51 12.24 -8.77 -5.29
N GLN A 52 11.44 -9.28 -4.34
CA GLN A 52 10.11 -9.79 -4.62
C GLN A 52 9.19 -8.68 -5.15
N SER A 53 9.17 -7.51 -4.49
CA SER A 53 8.39 -6.36 -4.93
C SER A 53 8.77 -5.92 -6.34
N LYS A 54 10.06 -5.86 -6.68
CA LYS A 54 10.53 -5.53 -8.02
C LYS A 54 10.16 -6.59 -9.05
N THR A 55 10.16 -7.86 -8.66
CA THR A 55 9.75 -8.96 -9.52
C THR A 55 8.24 -8.87 -9.83
N ASP A 56 7.42 -8.54 -8.83
CA ASP A 56 5.98 -8.38 -9.02
C ASP A 56 5.66 -7.14 -9.87
N GLU A 57 6.33 -6.02 -9.65
CA GLU A 57 6.24 -4.82 -10.51
C GLU A 57 6.60 -5.14 -11.96
N LEU A 58 7.69 -5.89 -12.18
CA LEU A 58 8.13 -6.30 -13.50
C LEU A 58 7.11 -7.23 -14.16
N ALA A 59 6.58 -8.20 -13.41
CA ALA A 59 5.57 -9.12 -13.88
C ALA A 59 4.26 -8.39 -14.26
N PHE A 60 3.82 -7.43 -13.44
CA PHE A 60 2.68 -6.58 -13.77
C PHE A 60 2.94 -5.74 -15.02
N THR A 61 4.11 -5.13 -15.13
CA THR A 61 4.50 -4.33 -16.29
C THR A 61 4.49 -5.15 -17.57
N GLN A 62 5.13 -6.32 -17.56
CA GLN A 62 5.23 -7.18 -18.73
C GLN A 62 3.90 -7.81 -19.14
N ASN A 63 3.11 -8.30 -18.18
CA ASN A 63 1.89 -9.03 -18.49
C ASN A 63 0.69 -8.11 -18.75
N PHE A 64 0.62 -6.97 -18.08
CA PHE A 64 -0.51 -6.05 -18.17
C PHE A 64 -0.14 -4.76 -18.89
N LEU A 65 0.79 -3.98 -18.35
CA LEU A 65 1.00 -2.59 -18.77
C LEU A 65 1.47 -2.48 -20.23
N VAL A 66 2.45 -3.29 -20.64
CA VAL A 66 2.96 -3.31 -22.03
C VAL A 66 1.87 -3.74 -23.02
N ASN A 67 1.03 -4.71 -22.65
CA ASN A 67 -0.04 -5.18 -23.51
C ASN A 67 -1.20 -4.18 -23.58
N TYR A 68 -1.48 -3.52 -22.45
CA TYR A 68 -2.45 -2.44 -22.36
C TYR A 68 -2.03 -1.26 -23.23
N GLU A 69 -0.79 -0.77 -23.13
CA GLU A 69 -0.27 0.34 -23.96
C GLU A 69 -0.32 0.03 -25.46
N LYS A 70 -0.13 -1.24 -25.84
CA LYS A 70 -0.25 -1.69 -27.24
C LYS A 70 -1.69 -1.92 -27.70
N SER A 71 -2.65 -1.93 -26.78
CA SER A 71 -4.05 -2.14 -27.13
C SER A 71 -4.67 -0.87 -27.72
N GLU A 72 -5.64 -1.05 -28.61
CA GLU A 72 -6.40 0.07 -29.20
C GLU A 72 -7.17 0.89 -28.15
N TYR A 73 -7.40 0.29 -26.97
CA TYR A 73 -8.09 0.91 -25.84
C TYR A 73 -7.20 1.82 -24.98
N ALA A 74 -5.86 1.73 -25.10
CA ALA A 74 -4.94 2.54 -24.30
C ALA A 74 -5.24 4.03 -24.45
N LYS A 75 -5.43 4.47 -25.70
CA LYS A 75 -5.71 5.85 -26.05
C LYS A 75 -7.02 6.33 -25.41
N TYR A 76 -8.05 5.51 -25.46
CA TYR A 76 -9.38 5.81 -24.93
C TYR A 76 -9.34 6.10 -23.43
N PHE A 77 -8.72 5.22 -22.66
CA PHE A 77 -8.62 5.39 -21.21
C PHE A 77 -7.67 6.53 -20.80
N LEU A 78 -6.54 6.70 -21.50
CA LEU A 78 -5.63 7.83 -21.25
C LEU A 78 -6.30 9.18 -21.51
N GLU A 79 -7.13 9.27 -22.55
CA GLU A 79 -7.90 10.48 -22.84
C GLU A 79 -8.95 10.72 -21.74
N HIS A 80 -9.63 9.68 -21.26
CA HIS A 80 -10.62 9.79 -20.18
C HIS A 80 -10.02 10.17 -18.83
N GLU A 81 -8.86 9.63 -18.46
CA GLU A 81 -8.13 10.06 -17.25
C GLU A 81 -7.77 11.55 -17.30
N ASN A 82 -7.52 12.08 -18.49
CA ASN A 82 -7.22 13.50 -18.72
C ASN A 82 -8.47 14.35 -19.01
N ASN A 83 -9.68 13.83 -18.77
CA ASN A 83 -10.96 14.50 -19.08
C ASN A 83 -11.08 14.94 -20.56
N MET A 84 -10.38 14.27 -21.47
CA MET A 84 -10.49 14.46 -22.91
C MET A 84 -11.53 13.48 -23.46
N LEU A 85 -12.35 13.96 -24.39
CA LEU A 85 -13.35 13.16 -25.11
C LEU A 85 -12.87 12.92 -26.52
N LEU A 86 -13.06 11.71 -27.03
CA LEU A 86 -12.95 11.39 -28.44
C LEU A 86 -14.12 11.98 -29.23
N ASP A 87 -13.93 12.14 -30.55
CA ASP A 87 -14.86 12.83 -31.46
C ASP A 87 -16.33 12.35 -31.43
N ASN A 88 -16.60 11.17 -30.86
CA ASN A 88 -17.94 10.55 -30.79
C ASN A 88 -18.41 10.26 -29.36
N GLU A 89 -17.79 10.86 -28.35
CA GLU A 89 -18.11 10.63 -26.94
C GLU A 89 -18.85 11.80 -26.31
N TYR A 90 -19.73 11.48 -25.35
CA TYR A 90 -20.51 12.47 -24.62
C TYR A 90 -20.43 12.19 -23.13
N ILE A 91 -20.07 13.22 -22.34
CA ILE A 91 -20.11 13.12 -20.88
C ILE A 91 -21.56 13.18 -20.44
N ILE A 92 -22.06 12.08 -19.87
CA ILE A 92 -23.33 12.08 -19.14
C ILE A 92 -23.02 12.50 -17.70
N LYS A 93 -23.18 13.79 -17.41
CA LYS A 93 -23.13 14.28 -16.03
C LYS A 93 -24.45 13.94 -15.36
N PHE A 94 -24.41 13.05 -14.38
CA PHE A 94 -25.52 12.89 -13.45
C PHE A 94 -25.48 14.10 -12.51
N GLU A 95 -26.19 15.17 -12.88
CA GLU A 95 -26.54 16.18 -11.91
C GLU A 95 -27.46 15.50 -10.90
N GLU A 96 -26.92 15.22 -9.72
CA GLU A 96 -27.76 14.98 -8.56
C GLU A 96 -28.81 16.10 -8.51
N MET A 97 -30.09 15.74 -8.41
CA MET A 97 -31.20 16.68 -8.24
C MET A 97 -31.15 17.41 -6.87
N TYR A 98 -29.97 17.74 -6.36
CA TYR A 98 -29.77 18.51 -5.13
C TYR A 98 -29.86 20.03 -5.33
N GLN A 99 -30.37 20.51 -6.46
CA GLN A 99 -30.50 21.95 -6.74
C GLN A 99 -31.91 22.37 -7.22
N LYS A 100 -32.96 21.95 -6.50
CA LYS A 100 -34.26 22.63 -6.52
C LYS A 100 -34.83 22.89 -5.11
N GLN A 101 -33.98 23.31 -4.17
CA GLN A 101 -34.42 23.88 -2.90
C GLN A 101 -33.72 25.20 -2.55
N LYS A 102 -33.48 26.09 -3.53
CA LYS A 102 -33.23 27.51 -3.24
C LYS A 102 -33.82 28.43 -4.30
N ALA A 103 -35.14 28.45 -4.33
CA ALA A 103 -36.05 29.49 -4.81
C ALA A 103 -37.41 28.76 -4.79
N ASN A 104 -38.32 28.99 -3.85
CA ASN A 104 -39.02 30.24 -3.63
C ASN A 104 -39.54 30.25 -2.19
N THR A 105 -39.29 31.33 -1.48
CA THR A 105 -39.99 31.68 -0.26
C THR A 105 -41.45 32.02 -0.62
N TRP A 106 -42.39 31.58 0.23
CA TRP A 106 -43.82 31.94 0.29
C TRP A 106 -44.78 31.29 -0.74
N ALA A 107 -45.23 30.06 -0.47
CA ALA A 107 -46.64 29.67 -0.63
C ALA A 107 -46.93 28.30 0.01
N THR A 108 -47.93 28.34 0.87
CA THR A 108 -48.63 27.29 1.61
C THR A 108 -48.99 26.06 0.76
N THR A 109 -48.75 24.85 1.27
CA THR A 109 -49.75 23.80 1.59
C THR A 109 -49.08 22.43 1.62
N THR A 110 -49.17 21.80 2.79
CA THR A 110 -48.74 20.45 3.11
C THR A 110 -49.47 19.42 2.25
N SER A 111 -48.76 18.69 1.39
CA SER A 111 -49.18 17.37 0.94
C SER A 111 -48.02 16.41 1.10
N TYR A 112 -48.17 15.51 2.06
CA TYR A 112 -47.29 14.38 2.29
C TYR A 112 -47.39 13.47 1.06
N ILE A 113 -46.34 13.45 0.22
CA ILE A 113 -46.19 12.43 -0.81
C ILE A 113 -45.24 11.40 -0.21
N ASP A 114 -45.81 10.27 0.15
CA ASP A 114 -45.11 9.05 0.52
C ASP A 114 -44.36 8.54 -0.71
N TYR A 115 -43.04 8.79 -0.76
CA TYR A 115 -42.18 8.19 -1.76
C TYR A 115 -41.80 6.82 -1.25
N GLU A 116 -42.54 5.82 -1.73
CA GLU A 116 -42.16 4.42 -1.64
C GLU A 116 -40.70 4.28 -2.10
N ASP A 117 -39.84 4.03 -1.12
CA ASP A 117 -38.39 3.93 -1.26
C ASP A 117 -38.04 2.77 -2.18
N LYS A 118 -37.85 3.07 -3.46
CA LYS A 118 -37.12 2.20 -4.39
C LYS A 118 -35.76 2.81 -4.63
N THR A 119 -34.97 2.85 -3.56
CA THR A 119 -33.53 3.02 -3.57
C THR A 119 -32.91 2.23 -4.73
N ILE A 120 -32.44 2.93 -5.76
CA ILE A 120 -31.47 2.37 -6.71
C ILE A 120 -30.13 2.44 -5.97
N ASN A 121 -29.75 1.35 -5.33
CA ASN A 121 -28.68 1.32 -4.32
C ASN A 121 -27.28 1.10 -4.91
N SER A 122 -27.15 0.97 -6.24
CA SER A 122 -25.82 0.83 -6.85
C SER A 122 -25.75 1.35 -8.29
N PRO A 123 -24.55 1.77 -8.75
CA PRO A 123 -24.31 2.13 -10.15
C PRO A 123 -24.75 1.06 -11.16
N GLN A 124 -24.71 -0.22 -10.77
CA GLN A 124 -25.07 -1.36 -11.60
C GLN A 124 -26.59 -1.40 -11.91
N GLU A 125 -27.43 -1.04 -10.94
CA GLU A 125 -28.89 -1.00 -11.12
C GLU A 125 -29.33 0.18 -12.01
N SER A 126 -28.63 1.31 -11.91
CA SER A 126 -28.81 2.46 -12.80
C SER A 126 -28.51 2.10 -14.25
N TRP A 127 -27.42 1.37 -14.50
CA TRP A 127 -27.04 0.89 -15.83
C TRP A 127 -28.07 -0.07 -16.42
N LYS A 128 -28.56 -1.03 -15.62
CA LYS A 128 -29.60 -1.96 -16.06
C LYS A 128 -30.87 -1.24 -16.49
N LYS A 129 -31.30 -0.23 -15.73
CA LYS A 129 -32.50 0.56 -16.02
C LYS A 129 -32.33 1.42 -17.28
N PHE A 130 -31.17 2.06 -17.46
CA PHE A 130 -30.87 2.84 -18.66
C PHE A 130 -30.92 2.00 -19.94
N ILE A 131 -30.34 0.79 -19.91
CA ILE A 131 -30.37 -0.12 -21.06
C ILE A 131 -31.79 -0.57 -21.39
N LEU A 132 -32.58 -0.93 -20.37
CA LEU A 132 -33.99 -1.31 -20.54
C LEU A 132 -34.84 -0.20 -21.18
N ASP A 133 -34.65 1.05 -20.77
CA ASP A 133 -35.36 2.21 -21.32
C ASP A 133 -34.98 2.50 -22.78
N LYS A 134 -33.73 2.25 -23.16
CA LYS A 134 -33.25 2.43 -24.54
C LYS A 134 -33.63 1.29 -25.50
N VAL A 135 -33.80 0.07 -24.99
CA VAL A 135 -34.18 -1.10 -25.80
C VAL A 135 -35.70 -1.18 -26.04
N SER A 136 -36.50 -0.49 -25.23
CA SER A 136 -37.97 -0.48 -25.32
C SER A 136 -38.55 0.65 -26.20
N LYS A 137 -37.70 1.35 -26.96
CA LYS A 137 -38.06 2.32 -28.01
C LYS A 137 -37.58 1.82 -29.37
#